data_AF-A0AAW7PHV4-F1
#
_entry.id   AF-A0AAW7PHV4-F1
#
_cell.length_a   1.000
_cell.length_b   1.000
_cell.length_c   1.000
_cell.angle_alpha   90.00
_cell.angle_beta   90.00
_cell.angle_gamma   90.00
#
_symmetry.space_group_name_H-M   'P 1'
#
loop_
_entity.id
_entity.type
_entity.pdbx_description
1 polymer ?
#
loop_
_entity_poly.entity_id
_entity_poly.type
_entity_poly.pdbx_seq_one_letter_code
_entity_poly.pdbx_strand_id
1 'polypeptide(L)'
;MSLYLIFSIITVFLALAFVLIHLAAAVSAILKGKKSLGTGFIIIGAILGILALLLVMVNRTLAFYIWLFASSTICGGALLNGQNNKNFNKSHHQIRFVIDLIITFLLYVWLYLFQ
;
A
#
# COMPACT_ATOMS: atom_id res chain seq x y z
N MET A 1 14.47 17.57 17.57
CA MET A 1 14.27 16.34 16.78
C MET A 1 14.98 16.52 15.45
N SER A 2 15.87 15.61 15.05
CA SER A 2 16.51 15.71 13.73
C SER A 2 15.45 15.61 12.63
N LEU A 3 15.56 16.41 11.56
CA LEU A 3 14.65 16.38 10.40
C LEU A 3 14.53 14.96 9.82
N TYR A 4 15.61 14.17 9.90
CA TYR A 4 15.63 12.77 9.51
C TYR A 4 14.66 11.88 10.29
N LEU A 5 14.57 12.06 11.61
CA LEU A 5 13.66 11.28 12.47
C LEU A 5 12.20 11.59 12.15
N ILE A 6 11.89 12.87 11.92
CA ILE A 6 10.55 13.32 11.52
C ILE A 6 10.18 12.71 10.16
N PHE A 7 11.08 12.79 9.18
CA PHE A 7 10.88 12.23 7.85
C PHE A 7 10.68 10.70 7.89
N SER A 8 11.47 9.99 8.70
CA SER A 8 11.36 8.54 8.90
C SER A 8 9.98 8.15 9.44
N ILE A 9 9.53 8.80 10.52
CA ILE A 9 8.23 8.52 11.15
C ILE A 9 7.10 8.77 10.16
N ILE A 10 7.12 9.92 9.47
CA ILE A 10 6.08 10.26 8.49
C ILE A 10 6.03 9.21 7.37
N THR A 11 7.18 8.84 6.80
CA THR A 11 7.25 7.90 5.67
C THR A 11 6.70 6.52 6.03
N VAL A 12 7.15 5.95 7.14
CA VAL A 12 6.66 4.65 7.63
C VAL A 12 5.18 4.71 7.98
N PHE A 13 4.73 5.80 8.60
CA PHE A 13 3.33 5.98 8.96
C PHE A 13 2.42 6.08 7.73
N LEU A 14 2.81 6.84 6.70
CA LEU A 14 2.05 6.93 5.45
C LEU A 14 1.96 5.57 4.74
N ALA A 15 3.08 4.84 4.66
CA ALA A 15 3.11 3.51 4.07
C ALA A 15 2.19 2.53 4.81
N LEU A 16 2.26 2.52 6.14
CA LEU A 16 1.39 1.69 6.97
C LEU A 16 -0.08 2.09 6.83
N ALA A 17 -0.40 3.38 6.86
CA ALA A 17 -1.75 3.89 6.70
C ALA A 17 -2.35 3.49 5.35
N PHE A 18 -1.58 3.57 4.27
CA PHE A 18 -1.99 3.13 2.95
C PHE A 18 -2.43 1.65 2.97
N VAL A 19 -1.60 0.78 3.55
CA VAL A 19 -1.92 -0.66 3.64
C VAL A 19 -3.17 -0.91 4.49
N LEU A 20 -3.25 -0.28 5.68
CA LEU A 20 -4.35 -0.50 6.62
C LEU A 20 -5.70 -0.01 6.10
N ILE A 21 -5.75 1.14 5.42
CA ILE A 21 -6.99 1.67 4.85
C ILE A 21 -7.55 0.71 3.79
N HIS A 22 -6.68 0.16 2.94
CA HIS A 22 -7.10 -0.79 1.91
C HIS A 22 -7.52 -2.13 2.51
N LEU A 23 -6.78 -2.62 3.52
CA LEU A 23 -7.16 -3.82 4.25
C LEU A 23 -8.54 -3.66 4.92
N ALA A 24 -8.78 -2.54 5.59
CA ALA A 24 -10.07 -2.23 6.20
C ALA A 24 -11.21 -2.20 5.17
N ALA A 25 -10.97 -1.61 3.99
CA ALA A 25 -11.94 -1.61 2.90
C ALA A 25 -12.24 -3.04 2.39
N ALA A 26 -11.21 -3.88 2.24
CA ALA A 26 -11.37 -5.27 1.82
C ALA A 26 -12.11 -6.12 2.87
N VAL A 27 -11.76 -5.97 4.14
CA VAL A 27 -12.46 -6.64 5.25
C VAL A 27 -13.92 -6.19 5.32
N SER A 28 -14.19 -4.89 5.20
CA SER A 28 -15.57 -4.37 5.14
C SER A 28 -16.36 -4.97 3.98
N ALA A 29 -15.75 -5.14 2.81
CA ALA A 29 -16.39 -5.81 1.68
C ALA A 29 -16.73 -7.27 1.99
N ILE A 30 -15.81 -8.02 2.61
CA ILE A 30 -16.05 -9.41 3.03
C ILE A 30 -17.18 -9.51 4.06
N LEU A 31 -17.19 -8.63 5.08
CA LEU A 31 -18.23 -8.60 6.10
C LEU A 31 -19.62 -8.31 5.52
N LYS A 32 -19.67 -7.54 4.41
CA LYS A 32 -20.91 -7.28 3.64
C LYS A 32 -21.25 -8.40 2.65
N GLY A 33 -20.59 -9.56 2.72
CA GLY A 33 -20.79 -10.70 1.83
C GLY A 33 -20.23 -10.52 0.42
N LYS A 34 -19.51 -9.42 0.13
CA LYS A 34 -18.95 -9.13 -1.20
C LYS A 34 -17.57 -9.75 -1.34
N LYS A 35 -17.53 -10.96 -1.90
CA LYS A 35 -16.29 -11.64 -2.27
C LYS A 35 -16.00 -11.43 -3.75
N SER A 36 -14.87 -10.80 -4.06
CA SER A 36 -14.40 -10.59 -5.43
C SER A 36 -12.91 -10.88 -5.53
N LEU A 37 -12.42 -11.20 -6.73
CA LEU A 37 -10.98 -11.31 -7.01
C LEU A 37 -10.22 -10.06 -6.56
N GLY A 38 -10.81 -8.87 -6.78
CA GLY A 38 -10.23 -7.60 -6.35
C GLY A 38 -10.05 -7.51 -4.84
N THR A 39 -11.04 -7.94 -4.05
CA THR A 39 -10.93 -8.01 -2.58
C THR A 39 -9.82 -8.97 -2.14
N GLY A 40 -9.67 -10.11 -2.83
CA GLY A 40 -8.57 -11.05 -2.57
C GLY A 40 -7.19 -10.45 -2.82
N PHE A 41 -7.01 -9.78 -3.97
CA PHE A 41 -5.76 -9.07 -4.28
C PHE A 41 -5.42 -8.00 -3.24
N ILE A 42 -6.40 -7.22 -2.78
CA ILE A 42 -6.15 -6.21 -1.74
C ILE A 42 -5.62 -6.86 -0.46
N ILE A 43 -6.19 -7.99 -0.03
CA ILE A 43 -5.77 -8.68 1.21
C ILE A 43 -4.35 -9.22 1.06
N ILE A 44 -4.06 -9.90 -0.05
CA ILE A 44 -2.73 -10.44 -0.33
C ILE A 44 -1.70 -9.30 -0.37
N GLY A 45 -2.00 -8.23 -1.11
CA GLY A 45 -1.14 -7.06 -1.18
C GLY A 45 -0.94 -6.40 0.18
N ALA A 46 -1.98 -6.33 1.03
CA ALA A 46 -1.85 -5.77 2.37
C ALA A 46 -0.96 -6.61 3.29
N ILE A 47 -1.08 -7.94 3.26
CA ILE A 47 -0.21 -8.85 4.01
C ILE A 47 1.24 -8.67 3.57
N LEU A 48 1.48 -8.62 2.25
CA LEU A 48 2.82 -8.40 1.70
C LEU A 48 3.36 -7.00 2.04
N GLY A 49 2.51 -5.99 2.09
CA GLY A 49 2.88 -4.62 2.47
C GLY A 49 3.33 -4.52 3.93
N ILE A 50 2.60 -5.16 4.85
CA ILE A 50 3.01 -5.25 6.26
C ILE A 50 4.32 -6.03 6.39
N LEU A 51 4.45 -7.15 5.67
CA LEU A 51 5.67 -7.95 5.65
C LEU A 51 6.87 -7.13 5.13
N ALA A 52 6.68 -6.35 4.07
CA ALA A 52 7.70 -5.47 3.52
C ALA A 52 8.21 -4.48 4.57
N LEU A 53 7.30 -3.81 5.30
CA LEU A 53 7.67 -2.85 6.35
C LEU A 53 8.43 -3.51 7.49
N LEU A 54 8.04 -4.72 7.91
CA LEU A 54 8.75 -5.47 8.95
C LEU A 54 10.15 -5.89 8.48
N LEU A 55 10.28 -6.27 7.21
CA LEU A 55 11.52 -6.76 6.63
C LEU A 55 12.57 -5.65 6.44
N VAL A 56 12.21 -4.37 6.53
CA VAL A 56 13.16 -3.24 6.46
C VAL A 56 14.29 -3.39 7.47
N MET A 57 14.00 -3.95 8.66
CA MET A 57 14.98 -4.18 9.73
C MET A 57 16.00 -5.30 9.42
N VAL A 58 15.70 -6.16 8.44
CA VAL A 58 16.52 -7.32 8.08
C VAL A 58 17.21 -7.09 6.73
N ASN A 59 16.45 -6.68 5.71
CA ASN A 59 16.94 -6.44 4.36
C ASN A 59 16.12 -5.35 3.67
N ARG A 60 16.70 -4.14 3.61
CA ARG A 60 16.07 -2.94 3.03
C ARG A 60 15.73 -3.11 1.54
N THR A 61 16.62 -3.73 0.77
CA THR A 61 16.42 -3.90 -0.68
C THR A 61 15.32 -4.89 -0.99
N LEU A 62 15.30 -6.03 -0.30
CA LEU A 62 14.22 -7.01 -0.45
C LEU A 62 12.88 -6.42 0.02
N ALA A 63 12.88 -5.69 1.14
CA ALA A 63 11.70 -4.98 1.63
C ALA A 63 11.12 -4.02 0.57
N PHE A 64 11.97 -3.24 -0.11
CA PHE A 64 11.53 -2.31 -1.15
C PHE A 64 10.89 -3.01 -2.35
N TYR A 65 11.46 -4.11 -2.83
CA TYR A 65 10.85 -4.88 -3.93
C TYR A 65 9.53 -5.54 -3.53
N ILE A 66 9.43 -6.07 -2.32
CA ILE A 66 8.15 -6.61 -1.81
C ILE A 66 7.13 -5.48 -1.67
N TRP A 67 7.54 -4.29 -1.23
CA TRP A 67 6.67 -3.12 -1.16
C TRP A 67 6.12 -2.75 -2.54
N LEU A 68 6.95 -2.66 -3.58
CA LEU A 68 6.52 -2.35 -4.95
C LEU A 68 5.49 -3.35 -5.46
N PHE A 69 5.70 -4.64 -5.20
CA PHE A 69 4.77 -5.68 -5.59
C PHE A 69 3.46 -5.61 -4.77
N ALA A 70 3.57 -5.41 -3.47
CA ALA A 70 2.45 -5.32 -2.54
C ALA A 70 1.51 -4.16 -2.87
N SER A 71 2.07 -2.96 -3.01
CA SER A 71 1.34 -1.72 -3.33
C SER A 71 0.66 -1.80 -4.69
N SER A 72 1.36 -2.28 -5.73
CA SER A 72 0.79 -2.53 -7.06
C SER A 72 -0.39 -3.52 -6.99
N THR A 73 -0.26 -4.57 -6.20
CA THR A 73 -1.32 -5.58 -6.00
C THR A 73 -2.54 -4.98 -5.29
N ILE A 74 -2.33 -4.11 -4.30
CA ILE A 74 -3.42 -3.37 -3.63
C ILE A 74 -4.15 -2.47 -4.63
N CYS A 75 -3.41 -1.65 -5.37
CA CYS A 75 -3.95 -0.73 -6.37
C CYS A 75 -4.73 -1.46 -7.46
N GLY A 76 -4.16 -2.52 -8.03
CA GLY A 76 -4.79 -3.36 -9.06
C GLY A 76 -6.02 -4.10 -8.53
N GLY A 77 -5.93 -4.70 -7.34
CA GLY A 77 -7.07 -5.35 -6.70
C GLY A 77 -8.23 -4.39 -6.46
N ALA A 78 -7.92 -3.17 -6.04
CA ALA A 78 -8.93 -2.17 -5.78
C ALA A 78 -9.52 -1.56 -7.07
N LEU A 79 -8.77 -1.51 -8.17
CA LEU A 79 -9.27 -1.21 -9.52
C LEU A 79 -10.30 -2.27 -9.96
N LEU A 80 -9.92 -3.54 -9.90
CA LEU A 80 -10.78 -4.68 -10.25
C LEU A 80 -12.05 -4.71 -9.39
N ASN A 81 -11.93 -4.41 -8.09
CA ASN A 81 -13.07 -4.33 -7.20
C ASN A 81 -14.03 -3.18 -7.57
N GLY A 82 -13.52 -2.03 -8.01
CA GLY A 82 -14.34 -0.91 -8.50
C GLY A 82 -15.12 -1.27 -9.77
N GLN A 83 -14.46 -1.96 -10.70
CA GLN A 83 -15.06 -2.44 -11.95
C GLN A 83 -16.16 -3.48 -11.69
N ASN A 84 -15.87 -4.51 -10.87
CA ASN A 84 -16.81 -5.58 -10.57
C ASN A 84 -18.09 -5.10 -9.87
N ASN A 85 -18.00 -4.04 -9.06
CA ASN A 85 -19.15 -3.48 -8.35
C ASN A 85 -19.87 -2.37 -9.15
N LYS A 86 -19.51 -2.11 -10.42
CA LYS A 86 -20.03 -1.01 -11.26
C LYS A 86 -19.92 0.39 -10.65
N ASN A 87 -19.11 0.56 -9.60
CA ASN A 87 -18.88 1.82 -8.88
C ASN A 87 -17.48 2.38 -9.21
N PHE A 88 -17.08 2.24 -10.48
CA PHE A 88 -15.76 2.61 -10.94
C PHE A 88 -15.64 4.13 -11.11
N ASN A 89 -14.82 4.76 -10.28
CA ASN A 89 -14.48 6.18 -10.42
C ASN A 89 -13.02 6.31 -10.86
N LYS A 90 -12.82 6.67 -12.13
CA LYS A 90 -11.50 6.79 -12.75
C LYS A 90 -10.58 7.75 -11.96
N SER A 91 -11.09 8.92 -11.58
CA SER A 91 -10.32 9.93 -10.85
C SER A 91 -9.89 9.41 -9.47
N HIS A 92 -10.77 8.70 -8.78
CA HIS A 92 -10.44 8.09 -7.48
C HIS A 92 -9.31 7.05 -7.60
N HIS A 93 -9.32 6.23 -8.66
CA HIS A 93 -8.24 5.26 -8.90
C HIS A 93 -6.93 5.90 -9.34
N GLN A 94 -6.99 7.00 -10.10
CA GLN A 94 -5.80 7.79 -10.45
C GLN A 94 -5.17 8.43 -9.22
N ILE A 95 -5.97 9.04 -8.35
CA ILE A 95 -5.49 9.61 -7.08
C ILE A 95 -4.83 8.55 -6.22
N ARG A 96 -5.43 7.35 -6.12
CA ARG A 96 -4.82 6.23 -5.39
C ARG A 96 -3.44 5.86 -5.94
N PHE A 97 -3.30 5.76 -7.25
CA PHE A 97 -2.02 5.44 -7.89
C PHE A 97 -0.97 6.53 -7.67
N VAL A 98 -1.36 7.81 -7.74
CA VAL A 98 -0.45 8.93 -7.45
C VAL A 98 0.02 8.91 -6.00
N ILE A 99 -0.88 8.65 -5.05
CA ILE A 99 -0.52 8.53 -3.63
C ILE A 99 0.48 7.38 -3.43
N ASP A 100 0.22 6.23 -4.05
CA ASP A 100 1.11 5.07 -4.00
C ASP A 100 2.51 5.40 -4.54
N LEU A 101 2.59 6.09 -5.69
CA LEU A 101 3.85 6.52 -6.27
C LEU A 101 4.62 7.47 -5.34
N ILE A 102 3.93 8.42 -4.72
CA ILE A 102 4.54 9.36 -3.76
C ILE A 102 5.08 8.60 -2.55
N ILE A 103 4.30 7.69 -1.95
CA ILE A 103 4.74 6.89 -0.79
C ILE A 103 5.94 6.02 -1.16
N THR A 104 5.90 5.38 -2.33
CA THR A 104 6.99 4.56 -2.83
C THR A 104 8.26 5.38 -3.05
N PHE A 105 8.15 6.58 -3.61
CA PHE A 105 9.28 7.50 -3.75
C PHE A 105 9.85 7.93 -2.40
N LEU A 106 8.99 8.27 -1.43
CA LEU A 106 9.41 8.60 -0.07
C LEU A 106 10.14 7.44 0.61
N LEU A 107 9.63 6.21 0.47
CA LEU A 107 10.26 4.99 0.97
C LEU A 107 11.64 4.78 0.34
N TYR A 108 11.78 4.99 -0.97
CA TYR A 108 13.06 4.89 -1.65
C TYR A 108 14.06 5.91 -1.10
N VAL A 109 13.67 7.18 -1.03
CA VAL A 109 14.51 8.26 -0.48
C VAL A 109 14.93 7.95 0.96
N TRP A 110 13.99 7.49 1.80
CA TRP A 110 14.27 7.12 3.18
C TRP A 110 15.25 5.94 3.31
N LEU A 111 15.08 4.88 2.52
CA LEU A 111 15.91 3.67 2.62
C LEU A 111 17.34 3.85 2.10
N TYR A 112 17.52 4.70 1.07
CA TYR A 112 18.75 4.78 0.30
C TYR A 112 19.50 6.11 0.37
N LEU A 113 18.83 7.24 0.59
CA LEU A 113 19.47 8.57 0.56
C LEU A 113 19.71 9.16 1.95
N PHE A 114 18.91 8.77 2.94
CA PHE A 114 19.10 9.16 4.33
C PHE A 114 19.63 7.97 5.14
N GLN A 115 20.94 7.80 5.16
CA GLN A 115 21.66 6.82 6.00
C GLN A 115 22.36 7.51 7.16
#